data_AF-A0A8I0WAM0-F1
#
_entry.id   AF-A0A8I0WAM0-F1
#
_cell.length_a   1.000
_cell.length_b   1.000
_cell.length_c   1.000
_cell.angle_alpha   90.00
_cell.angle_beta   90.00
_cell.angle_gamma   90.00
#
_symmetry.space_group_name_H-M   'P 1'
#
loop_
_entity.id
_entity.type
_entity.pdbx_description
1 polymer ?
#
loop_
_entity_poly.entity_id
_entity_poly.type
_entity_poly.pdbx_seq_one_letter_code
_entity_poly.pdbx_strand_id
1 'polypeptide(L)'
;MLTMKDIIRDGHPTLREKAKDVNLPLSEEDKNTLRDMREFLINSQDDEIAKKYGLRSGVGLAAPQINISKKMIAVYLPDDGEGKSYDYMLVNPKVISHSVQH
;
A
#
# COMPACT_ATOMS: atom_id res chain seq x y z
N MET A 1 2.01 -1.90 12.99
CA MET A 1 1.17 -0.71 12.75
C MET A 1 1.97 0.52 12.32
N LEU A 2 1.85 0.87 11.04
CA LEU A 2 2.37 2.11 10.46
C LEU A 2 1.49 3.32 10.83
N THR A 3 2.06 4.51 10.76
CA THR A 3 1.39 5.80 10.97
C THR A 3 1.81 6.82 9.92
N MET A 4 1.24 8.04 9.98
CA MET A 4 1.67 9.14 9.10
C MET A 4 3.13 9.58 9.28
N LYS A 5 3.80 9.17 10.37
CA LYS A 5 5.22 9.45 10.60
C LYS A 5 6.12 8.57 9.72
N ASP A 6 5.64 7.40 9.36
CA ASP A 6 6.34 6.42 8.55
C ASP A 6 6.16 6.72 7.05
N ILE A 7 5.17 7.54 6.69
CA ILE A 7 4.91 7.96 5.32
C ILE A 7 5.82 9.13 4.94
N ILE A 8 6.75 8.87 4.03
CA ILE A 8 7.60 9.91 3.45
C ILE A 8 6.79 10.82 2.51
N ARG A 9 7.19 12.08 2.44
CA ARG A 9 6.49 13.11 1.65
C ARG A 9 7.18 13.36 0.31
N ASP A 10 6.48 14.02 -0.60
CA ASP A 10 7.05 14.45 -1.87
C ASP A 10 8.35 15.24 -1.66
N GLY A 11 9.30 15.05 -2.58
CA GLY A 11 10.68 15.49 -2.46
C GLY A 11 11.64 14.46 -1.86
N HIS A 12 11.16 13.41 -1.17
CA HIS A 12 12.04 12.34 -0.68
C HIS A 12 12.60 11.49 -1.84
N PRO A 13 13.92 11.25 -1.93
CA PRO A 13 14.55 10.58 -3.09
C PRO A 13 13.94 9.22 -3.45
N THR A 14 13.61 8.40 -2.44
CA THR A 14 12.99 7.07 -2.61
C THR A 14 11.72 7.08 -3.45
N LEU A 15 10.94 8.17 -3.44
CA LEU A 15 9.72 8.30 -4.26
C LEU A 15 10.01 8.50 -5.75
N ARG A 16 11.25 8.85 -6.11
CA ARG A 16 11.71 9.05 -7.49
C ARG A 16 12.55 7.88 -8.01
N GLU A 17 12.92 6.95 -7.12
CA GLU A 17 13.69 5.77 -7.48
C GLU A 17 12.82 4.67 -8.09
N LYS A 18 13.44 3.84 -8.92
CA LYS A 18 12.81 2.61 -9.41
C LYS A 18 12.91 1.53 -8.34
N ALA A 19 11.76 1.17 -7.77
CA ALA A 19 11.67 0.11 -6.77
C ALA A 19 12.20 -1.24 -7.30
N LYS A 20 12.89 -1.99 -6.43
CA LYS A 20 13.53 -3.27 -6.77
C LYS A 20 12.51 -4.40 -6.77
N ASP A 21 12.72 -5.39 -7.64
CA ASP A 21 11.97 -6.64 -7.59
C ASP A 21 12.23 -7.36 -6.25
N VAL A 22 11.20 -8.03 -5.76
CA VAL A 22 11.25 -8.84 -4.54
C VAL A 22 11.41 -10.31 -4.93
N ASN A 23 12.30 -11.02 -4.25
CA ASN A 23 12.53 -12.44 -4.50
C ASN A 23 11.37 -13.28 -3.97
N LEU A 24 11.11 -14.38 -4.66
CA LEU A 24 10.16 -15.40 -4.23
C LEU A 24 10.91 -16.69 -3.87
N PRO A 25 10.57 -17.37 -2.77
CA PRO A 25 9.52 -17.03 -1.81
C PRO A 25 9.84 -15.77 -0.98
N LEU A 26 8.80 -15.10 -0.47
CA LEU A 26 8.97 -13.89 0.34
C LEU A 26 9.67 -14.19 1.66
N SER A 27 10.57 -13.28 2.05
CA SER A 27 11.11 -13.23 3.40
C SER A 27 9.98 -12.91 4.41
N GLU A 28 10.16 -13.30 5.68
CA GLU A 28 9.20 -12.93 6.73
C GLU A 28 9.12 -11.41 6.93
N GLU A 29 10.22 -10.69 6.71
CA GLU A 29 10.26 -9.22 6.73
C GLU A 29 9.34 -8.62 5.65
N ASP A 30 9.41 -9.12 4.41
CA ASP A 30 8.57 -8.64 3.31
C ASP A 30 7.09 -8.99 3.53
N LYS A 31 6.80 -10.17 4.08
CA LYS A 31 5.43 -10.56 4.47
C LYS A 31 4.87 -9.62 5.55
N ASN A 32 5.66 -9.31 6.57
CA ASN A 32 5.23 -8.41 7.64
C ASN A 32 5.02 -7.00 7.12
N THR A 33 5.93 -6.50 6.27
CA THR A 33 5.78 -5.21 5.61
C THR A 33 4.45 -5.09 4.86
N LEU A 34 4.08 -6.09 4.06
CA LEU A 34 2.79 -6.11 3.36
C LEU A 34 1.59 -6.13 4.32
N ARG A 35 1.67 -6.91 5.41
CA ARG A 35 0.61 -6.97 6.42
C ARG A 35 0.44 -5.61 7.10
N ASP A 36 1.54 -4.96 7.49
CA ASP A 36 1.53 -3.63 8.08
C ASP A 36 0.96 -2.58 7.10
N MET A 37 1.30 -2.67 5.81
CA MET A 37 0.76 -1.78 4.77
C MET A 37 -0.76 -1.96 4.61
N ARG A 38 -1.26 -3.19 4.60
CA ARG A 38 -2.71 -3.48 4.56
C ARG A 38 -3.40 -3.03 5.85
N GLU A 39 -2.80 -3.30 7.00
CA GLU A 39 -3.32 -2.87 8.31
C GLU A 39 -3.44 -1.34 8.38
N PHE A 40 -2.46 -0.60 7.86
CA PHE A 40 -2.53 0.86 7.76
C PHE A 40 -3.77 1.31 6.98
N LEU A 41 -4.06 0.69 5.82
CA LEU A 41 -5.21 1.07 5.00
C LEU A 41 -6.54 0.85 5.76
N ILE A 42 -6.70 -0.32 6.39
CA ILE A 42 -7.88 -0.64 7.20
C ILE A 42 -8.03 0.37 8.34
N ASN A 43 -6.96 0.59 9.11
CA ASN A 43 -6.96 1.53 10.24
C ASN A 43 -7.18 2.99 9.81
N SER A 44 -6.76 3.36 8.59
CA SER A 44 -6.96 4.71 8.06
C SER A 44 -8.40 4.98 7.64
N GLN A 45 -9.19 3.94 7.39
CA GLN A 45 -10.59 4.01 7.00
C GLN A 45 -11.55 3.82 8.19
N ASP A 46 -11.05 3.40 9.34
CA ASP A 46 -11.79 3.40 10.61
C ASP A 46 -11.73 4.78 11.26
N ASP A 47 -12.88 5.44 11.44
CA ASP A 47 -12.95 6.82 11.92
C ASP A 47 -12.34 7.01 13.32
N GLU A 48 -12.49 6.04 14.21
CA GLU A 48 -11.99 6.13 15.59
C GLU A 48 -10.47 6.00 15.62
N ILE A 49 -9.95 4.98 14.93
CA ILE A 49 -8.51 4.70 14.84
C ILE A 49 -7.82 5.80 14.06
N ALA A 50 -8.37 6.23 12.92
CA ALA A 50 -7.81 7.29 12.10
C ALA A 50 -7.72 8.60 12.88
N LYS A 51 -8.76 8.98 13.63
CA LYS A 51 -8.72 10.17 14.49
C LYS A 51 -7.72 10.03 15.63
N LYS A 52 -7.64 8.87 16.28
CA LYS A 52 -6.73 8.60 17.39
C LYS A 52 -5.25 8.73 16.98
N TYR A 53 -4.90 8.25 15.80
CA TYR A 53 -3.50 8.24 15.32
C TYR A 53 -3.21 9.29 14.26
N GLY A 54 -4.19 10.15 13.92
CA GLY A 54 -4.05 11.19 12.91
C GLY A 54 -3.78 10.61 11.51
N LEU A 55 -4.38 9.48 11.18
CA LEU A 55 -4.22 8.82 9.89
C LEU A 55 -5.04 9.53 8.82
N ARG A 56 -4.50 9.59 7.61
CA ARG A 56 -5.24 10.03 6.44
C ARG A 56 -5.80 8.81 5.74
N SER A 57 -7.12 8.76 5.58
CA SER A 57 -7.80 7.70 4.84
C SER A 57 -7.22 7.54 3.44
N GLY A 58 -7.00 6.28 3.05
CA GLY A 58 -6.50 5.89 1.74
C GLY A 58 -6.91 4.46 1.38
N VAL A 59 -6.93 4.17 0.07
CA VAL A 59 -7.32 2.86 -0.49
C VAL A 59 -6.15 2.07 -1.07
N GLY A 60 -4.96 2.67 -1.11
CA GLY A 60 -3.76 2.04 -1.64
C GLY A 60 -2.49 2.61 -1.02
N LEU A 61 -1.50 1.74 -0.82
CA LEU A 61 -0.19 2.10 -0.27
C LEU A 61 0.89 1.28 -0.98
N ALA A 62 1.96 1.93 -1.42
CA ALA A 62 3.14 1.29 -2.00
C ALA A 62 4.32 1.32 -1.02
N ALA A 63 5.13 0.28 -0.99
CA ALA A 63 6.29 0.19 -0.09
C ALA A 63 7.27 1.39 -0.18
N PRO A 64 7.51 2.01 -1.36
CA PRO A 64 8.33 3.22 -1.42
C PRO A 64 7.79 4.39 -0.58
N GLN A 65 6.47 4.48 -0.36
CA GLN A 65 5.86 5.53 0.49
C GLN A 65 6.21 5.38 1.96
N ILE A 66 6.70 4.21 2.39
CA ILE A 66 7.24 3.97 3.73
C ILE A 66 8.77 3.79 3.69
N ASN A 67 9.41 4.40 2.69
CA ASN A 67 10.86 4.38 2.46
C ASN A 67 11.46 2.99 2.18
N ILE A 68 10.65 2.02 1.74
CA ILE A 68 11.11 0.68 1.35
C ILE A 68 11.08 0.59 -0.18
N SER A 69 12.24 0.71 -0.82
CA SER A 69 12.38 0.71 -2.29
C SER A 69 12.24 -0.69 -2.92
N LYS A 70 11.09 -1.33 -2.69
CA LYS A 70 10.71 -2.67 -3.18
C LYS A 70 9.35 -2.63 -3.89
N LYS A 71 9.14 -3.49 -4.90
CA LYS A 71 7.88 -3.58 -5.67
C LYS A 71 6.80 -4.34 -4.90
N MET A 72 6.26 -3.69 -3.88
CA MET A 72 5.16 -4.20 -3.06
C MET A 72 4.07 -3.14 -2.96
N ILE A 73 2.82 -3.55 -3.09
CA ILE A 73 1.64 -2.69 -2.92
C ILE A 73 0.58 -3.40 -2.09
N ALA A 74 -0.14 -2.63 -1.28
CA ALA A 74 -1.38 -3.03 -0.65
C ALA A 74 -2.52 -2.19 -1.26
N VAL A 75 -3.63 -2.85 -1.54
CA VAL A 75 -4.86 -2.25 -2.06
C VAL A 75 -6.00 -2.72 -1.17
N TYR A 76 -6.75 -1.78 -0.61
CA TYR A 76 -7.91 -2.07 0.22
C TYR A 76 -9.04 -1.09 -0.13
N LEU A 77 -9.96 -1.57 -0.97
CA LEU A 77 -11.21 -0.91 -1.28
C LEU A 77 -12.34 -1.72 -0.61
N PRO A 78 -13.06 -1.14 0.36
CA PRO A 78 -14.24 -1.77 0.93
C PRO A 78 -15.34 -1.89 -0.13
N ASP A 79 -16.40 -2.63 0.21
CA ASP A 79 -17.57 -2.81 -0.65
C ASP A 79 -18.13 -1.46 -1.13
N ASP A 80 -18.26 -1.30 -2.44
CA ASP A 80 -18.79 -0.09 -3.09
C ASP A 80 -20.32 0.05 -2.98
N GLY A 81 -20.99 -0.91 -2.33
CA GLY A 81 -22.44 -0.99 -2.21
C GLY A 81 -23.08 -1.86 -3.29
N GLU A 82 -22.31 -2.34 -4.27
CA GLU A 82 -22.73 -3.31 -5.28
C GLU A 82 -22.18 -4.72 -5.02
N GLY A 83 -21.53 -4.95 -3.88
CA GLY A 83 -20.92 -6.23 -3.53
C GLY A 83 -19.47 -6.37 -4.01
N LYS A 84 -18.87 -5.32 -4.58
CA LYS A 84 -17.48 -5.37 -5.07
C LYS A 84 -16.54 -4.77 -4.04
N SER A 85 -15.62 -5.60 -3.55
CA SER A 85 -14.52 -5.19 -2.70
C SER A 85 -13.20 -5.71 -3.25
N TYR A 86 -12.10 -5.01 -2.93
CA TYR A 86 -10.77 -5.37 -3.39
C TYR A 86 -9.78 -5.28 -2.24
N ASP A 87 -9.30 -6.43 -1.80
CA ASP A 87 -8.31 -6.55 -0.73
C ASP A 87 -7.14 -7.39 -1.22
N TYR A 88 -6.05 -6.72 -1.59
CA TYR A 88 -4.89 -7.33 -2.22
C TYR A 88 -3.58 -6.87 -1.59
N MET A 89 -2.70 -7.82 -1.35
CA MET A 89 -1.27 -7.61 -1.07
C MET A 89 -0.48 -8.22 -2.22
N LEU A 90 0.13 -7.38 -3.05
CA LEU A 90 0.76 -7.80 -4.29
C LEU A 90 2.26 -7.55 -4.27
N VAL A 91 3.00 -8.49 -4.85
CA VAL A 91 4.45 -8.41 -5.02
C VAL A 91 4.80 -8.49 -6.49
N ASN A 92 5.76 -7.66 -6.91
CA ASN A 92 6.15 -7.46 -8.29
C ASN A 92 4.93 -7.21 -9.22
N PRO A 93 3.94 -6.39 -8.82
CA PRO A 93 2.76 -6.14 -9.65
C PRO A 93 3.17 -5.47 -10.97
N LYS A 94 2.58 -5.94 -12.06
CA LYS A 94 2.85 -5.41 -13.41
C LYS A 94 1.57 -5.42 -14.24
N VAL A 95 1.25 -4.27 -14.83
CA VAL A 95 0.19 -4.17 -15.85
C VAL A 95 0.71 -4.81 -17.14
N ILE A 96 0.08 -5.91 -17.58
CA ILE A 96 0.48 -6.64 -18.79
C ILE A 96 -0.23 -6.15 -20.06
N SER A 97 -1.39 -5.52 -19.90
CA SER A 97 -2.22 -4.97 -20.97
C SER A 97 -3.15 -3.88 -20.42
N HIS A 98 -3.61 -2.98 -21.27
CA HIS A 98 -4.62 -1.97 -20.96
C HIS A 98 -5.58 -1.79 -22.15
N SER A 99 -6.79 -1.30 -21.89
CA SER A 99 -7.76 -1.00 -22.94
C SER A 99 -7.39 0.29 -23.68
N VAL A 100 -7.86 0.44 -24.92
CA VAL A 100 -7.88 1.73 -25.60
C VAL A 100 -9.05 2.53 -25.04
N GLN A 101 -8.80 3.75 -24.60
CA GLN A 101 -9.86 4.67 -24.19
C GLN A 101 -10.51 5.25 -25.45
N HIS A 102 -11.81 5.05 -25.60
CA HIS A 102 -12.62 5.65 -26.65
C HIS A 102 -13.39 6.86 -26.12
#